data_AF-A0A537QC77-F1
#
_entry.id   AF-A0A537QC77-F1
#
_cell.length_a   1.000
_cell.length_b   1.000
_cell.length_c   1.000
_cell.angle_alpha   90.00
_cell.angle_beta   90.00
_cell.angle_gamma   90.00
#
_symmetry.space_group_name_H-M   'P 1'
#
loop_
_entity.id
_entity.type
_entity.pdbx_description
1 polymer ?
#
loop_
_entity_poly.entity_id
_entity_poly.type
_entity_poly.pdbx_seq_one_letter_code
_entity_poly.pdbx_strand_id
1 'polypeptide(L)'
;MVTPLWTAQDAAVATGGLSASDWAATGVSIDTRSLSAGDLFVALRGPNHDGHDFVAAALARGAAAAVVDRDIPDLPMAAPLLRIADTLAGLAALGAAARGRSSARVIAVTGSVGKTGTKEALRLALAACGPTFASAGGLNNHWGAPLSLARTPPAAAYGIFELGMNHPGEIGVLTRVVRPHVAVITTVEPAHLGFFPSLEAVADAKAEIFLGLEPGGIAVLNRDNRHFDRLSAAAMRAGAAEIIGFGTYREATVRLVDCVLGPRSSTIEAALPGAVLRFALPLPGRHWAMNSLAVLAAVA
;
A
#
# COMPACT_ATOMS: atom_id res chain seq x y z
N MET A 1 9.77 -6.44 25.77
CA MET A 1 8.31 -6.28 25.65
C MET A 1 8.04 -5.74 24.25
N VAL A 2 7.10 -6.34 23.52
CA VAL A 2 6.72 -5.87 22.17
C VAL A 2 5.93 -4.58 22.33
N THR A 3 6.33 -3.50 21.67
CA THR A 3 5.58 -2.24 21.67
C THR A 3 4.22 -2.48 21.02
N PRO A 4 3.10 -2.13 21.68
CA PRO A 4 1.78 -2.32 21.07
C PRO A 4 1.64 -1.45 19.83
N LEU A 5 0.94 -2.00 18.85
CA LEU A 5 0.56 -1.30 17.63
C LEU A 5 -0.63 -0.37 17.89
N TRP A 6 -1.55 -0.81 18.76
CA TRP A 6 -2.72 -0.08 19.23
C TRP A 6 -2.97 -0.36 20.71
N THR A 7 -3.23 0.69 21.47
CA THR A 7 -3.83 0.59 22.80
C THR A 7 -5.32 0.92 22.71
N ALA A 8 -6.09 0.55 23.73
CA ALA A 8 -7.48 0.94 23.85
C ALA A 8 -7.68 2.46 23.71
N GLN A 9 -6.79 3.23 24.35
CA GLN A 9 -6.81 4.69 24.32
C GLN A 9 -6.50 5.25 22.94
N ASP A 10 -5.41 4.82 22.30
CA ASP A 10 -5.01 5.34 20.98
C ASP A 10 -6.05 5.01 19.91
N ALA A 11 -6.63 3.81 19.96
CA ALA A 11 -7.66 3.40 19.03
C ALA A 11 -8.96 4.17 19.25
N ALA A 12 -9.38 4.38 20.51
CA ALA A 12 -10.56 5.19 20.84
C ALA A 12 -10.40 6.64 20.36
N VAL A 13 -9.22 7.26 20.55
CA VAL A 13 -8.92 8.61 20.04
C VAL A 13 -8.96 8.64 18.51
N ALA A 14 -8.35 7.65 17.85
CA ALA A 14 -8.33 7.59 16.38
C ALA A 14 -9.73 7.45 15.78
N THR A 15 -10.60 6.66 16.40
CA THR A 15 -11.92 6.32 15.83
C THR A 15 -13.09 7.11 16.42
N GLY A 16 -12.86 7.94 17.45
CA GLY A 16 -13.93 8.54 18.25
C GLY A 16 -14.78 7.50 19.01
N GLY A 17 -14.18 6.34 19.30
CA GLY A 17 -14.86 5.21 19.93
C GLY A 17 -14.79 5.21 21.45
N LEU A 18 -15.45 4.22 22.06
CA LEU A 18 -15.39 3.98 23.49
C LEU A 18 -14.98 2.53 23.76
N SER A 19 -14.09 2.33 24.72
CA SER A 19 -13.71 1.01 25.21
C SER A 19 -13.87 0.97 26.73
N ALA A 20 -14.50 -0.09 27.24
CA ALA A 20 -14.81 -0.26 28.66
C ALA A 20 -13.69 -0.98 29.43
N SER A 21 -12.71 -1.54 28.72
CA SER A 21 -11.56 -2.23 29.29
C SER A 21 -10.29 -1.82 28.57
N ASP A 22 -9.16 -1.96 29.27
CA ASP A 22 -7.85 -1.71 28.70
C ASP A 22 -7.33 -2.95 27.96
N TRP A 23 -6.62 -2.72 26.87
CA TRP A 23 -6.04 -3.75 26.02
C TRP A 23 -4.92 -3.17 25.16
N ALA A 24 -4.04 -4.07 24.73
CA ALA A 24 -2.89 -3.76 23.89
C ALA A 24 -2.83 -4.77 22.75
N ALA A 25 -2.96 -4.30 21.52
CA ALA A 25 -2.92 -5.12 20.32
C ALA A 25 -1.57 -4.96 19.61
N THR A 26 -1.01 -6.08 19.15
CA THR A 26 0.26 -6.13 18.39
C THR A 26 0.05 -6.21 16.88
N GLY A 27 -1.18 -6.44 16.45
CA GLY A 27 -1.58 -6.51 15.05
C GLY A 27 -3.04 -6.09 14.88
N VAL A 28 -3.53 -6.16 13.64
CA VAL A 28 -4.93 -5.86 13.29
C VAL A 28 -5.40 -6.93 12.33
N SER A 29 -6.61 -7.44 12.46
CA SER A 29 -7.19 -8.40 11.52
C SER A 29 -8.63 -8.04 11.20
N ILE A 30 -9.06 -8.36 9.98
CA ILE A 30 -10.46 -8.25 9.53
C ILE A 30 -11.05 -9.63 9.22
N ASP A 31 -10.28 -10.70 9.43
CA ASP A 31 -10.65 -12.07 9.06
C ASP A 31 -10.13 -13.04 10.11
N THR A 32 -11.04 -13.72 10.80
CA THR A 32 -10.75 -14.67 11.87
C THR A 32 -9.93 -15.87 11.41
N ARG A 33 -9.94 -16.19 10.11
CA ARG A 33 -9.10 -17.27 9.52
C ARG A 33 -7.61 -16.92 9.53
N SER A 34 -7.29 -15.63 9.43
CA SER A 34 -5.92 -15.10 9.45
C SER A 34 -5.53 -14.44 10.78
N LEU A 35 -6.45 -14.39 11.73
CA LEU A 35 -6.26 -13.76 13.04
C LEU A 35 -5.20 -14.49 13.85
N SER A 36 -4.23 -13.70 14.34
CA SER A 36 -3.20 -14.10 15.27
C SER A 36 -3.56 -13.67 16.70
N ALA A 37 -3.07 -14.39 17.70
CA ALA A 37 -3.21 -13.97 19.09
C ALA A 37 -2.56 -12.59 19.29
N GLY A 38 -3.25 -11.68 19.97
CA GLY A 38 -2.83 -10.29 20.16
C GLY A 38 -3.31 -9.32 19.07
N ASP A 39 -4.00 -9.79 18.02
CA ASP A 39 -4.58 -8.89 17.00
C ASP A 39 -5.79 -8.12 17.56
N LEU A 40 -5.96 -6.88 17.09
CA LEU A 40 -7.24 -6.15 17.13
C LEU A 40 -8.12 -6.65 15.98
N PHE A 41 -9.24 -7.30 16.29
CA PHE A 41 -10.18 -7.77 15.26
C PHE A 41 -11.17 -6.66 14.89
N VAL A 42 -11.25 -6.26 13.62
CA VAL A 42 -12.22 -5.26 13.16
C VAL A 42 -13.38 -5.97 12.47
N ALA A 43 -14.57 -5.90 13.06
CA ALA A 43 -15.75 -6.61 12.59
C ALA A 43 -16.41 -5.87 11.42
N LEU A 44 -16.00 -6.17 10.19
CA LEU A 44 -16.52 -5.51 8.99
C LEU A 44 -17.74 -6.24 8.43
N ARG A 45 -18.70 -5.48 7.88
CA ARG A 45 -19.83 -6.03 7.11
C ARG A 45 -19.44 -6.17 5.65
N GLY A 46 -19.40 -7.40 5.15
CA GLY A 46 -19.24 -7.72 3.74
C GLY A 46 -20.58 -8.07 3.07
N PRO A 47 -20.60 -8.29 1.75
CA PRO A 47 -21.81 -8.63 1.01
C PRO A 47 -22.40 -9.99 1.41
N ASN A 48 -21.57 -10.92 1.91
CA ASN A 48 -21.97 -12.29 2.22
C ASN A 48 -21.93 -12.62 3.72
N HIS A 49 -21.22 -11.82 4.52
CA HIS A 49 -20.94 -12.12 5.92
C HIS A 49 -20.86 -10.83 6.74
N ASP A 50 -21.38 -10.88 7.97
CA ASP A 50 -21.15 -9.84 8.98
C ASP A 50 -20.03 -10.29 9.93
N GLY A 51 -18.93 -9.54 9.96
CA GLY A 51 -17.79 -9.79 10.85
C GLY A 51 -18.16 -9.83 12.34
N HIS A 52 -19.26 -9.17 12.72
CA HIS A 52 -19.74 -9.12 14.10
C HIS A 52 -20.12 -10.51 14.64
N ASP A 53 -20.60 -11.40 13.77
CA ASP A 53 -20.97 -12.78 14.13
C ASP A 53 -19.75 -13.62 14.56
N PHE A 54 -18.54 -13.16 14.23
CA PHE A 54 -17.28 -13.84 14.55
C PHE A 54 -16.52 -13.23 15.73
N VAL A 55 -17.06 -12.19 16.39
CA VAL A 55 -16.35 -11.49 17.47
C VAL A 55 -16.06 -12.40 18.66
N ALA A 56 -17.04 -13.17 19.12
CA ALA A 56 -16.84 -14.12 20.23
C ALA A 56 -15.75 -15.16 19.89
N ALA A 57 -15.76 -15.67 18.65
CA ALA A 57 -14.76 -16.60 18.17
C ALA A 57 -13.36 -15.96 18.03
N ALA A 58 -13.28 -14.69 17.61
CA ALA A 58 -12.03 -13.93 17.55
C ALA A 58 -11.40 -13.79 18.94
N LEU A 59 -12.19 -13.37 19.93
CA LEU A 59 -11.74 -13.22 21.32
C LEU A 59 -11.29 -14.58 21.90
N ALA A 60 -12.05 -15.65 21.67
CA ALA A 60 -11.68 -17.00 22.11
C ALA A 60 -10.37 -17.50 21.48
N ARG A 61 -10.02 -17.02 20.27
CA ARG A 61 -8.75 -17.29 19.58
C ARG A 61 -7.59 -16.39 20.05
N GLY A 62 -7.84 -15.50 21.01
CA GLY A 62 -6.83 -14.64 21.61
C GLY A 62 -6.67 -13.29 20.94
N ALA A 63 -7.67 -12.77 20.20
CA ALA A 63 -7.65 -11.35 19.85
C ALA A 63 -7.54 -10.49 21.11
N ALA A 64 -6.73 -9.43 21.05
CA ALA A 64 -6.58 -8.49 22.17
C ALA A 64 -7.87 -7.72 22.43
N ALA A 65 -8.60 -7.38 21.37
CA ALA A 65 -9.90 -6.71 21.41
C ALA A 65 -10.63 -6.88 20.08
N ALA A 66 -11.89 -6.45 20.02
CA ALA A 66 -12.65 -6.33 18.79
C ALA A 66 -13.28 -4.94 18.60
N VAL A 67 -13.22 -4.42 17.37
CA VAL A 67 -13.89 -3.18 16.97
C VAL A 67 -15.27 -3.52 16.40
N VAL A 68 -16.32 -2.92 16.96
CA VAL A 68 -17.72 -3.25 16.65
C VAL A 68 -18.57 -1.98 16.53
N ASP A 69 -19.63 -2.05 15.72
CA ASP A 69 -20.63 -0.99 15.56
C ASP A 69 -22.05 -1.40 15.97
N ARG A 70 -22.18 -2.59 16.56
CA ARG A 70 -23.40 -3.06 17.22
C ARG A 70 -23.10 -3.85 18.49
N ASP A 71 -24.13 -4.07 19.28
CA ASP A 71 -24.04 -4.98 20.42
C ASP A 71 -23.76 -6.41 19.96
N ILE A 72 -22.87 -7.08 20.69
CA ILE A 72 -22.57 -8.49 20.53
C ILE A 72 -23.25 -9.24 21.68
N PRO A 73 -24.31 -10.02 21.40
CA PRO A 73 -24.97 -10.84 22.41
C PRO A 73 -23.98 -11.80 23.07
N ASP A 74 -24.29 -12.21 24.29
CA ASP A 74 -23.56 -13.25 25.04
C ASP A 74 -22.10 -12.93 25.40
N LEU A 75 -21.63 -11.71 25.13
CA LEU A 75 -20.37 -11.20 25.65
C LEU A 75 -20.59 -10.40 26.95
N PRO A 76 -19.70 -10.57 27.96
CA PRO A 76 -19.77 -9.79 29.17
C PRO A 76 -19.56 -8.30 28.87
N MET A 77 -20.14 -7.42 29.69
CA MET A 77 -19.98 -5.97 29.56
C MET A 77 -18.50 -5.52 29.62
N ALA A 78 -17.65 -6.30 30.30
CA ALA A 78 -16.21 -6.06 30.40
C ALA A 78 -15.39 -6.64 29.23
N ALA A 79 -16.03 -7.26 28.22
CA ALA A 79 -15.32 -7.77 27.05
C ALA A 79 -14.51 -6.66 26.37
N PRO A 80 -13.30 -6.96 25.86
CA PRO A 80 -12.43 -5.97 25.23
C PRO A 80 -12.97 -5.57 23.86
N LEU A 81 -13.92 -4.64 23.89
CA LEU A 81 -14.59 -4.11 22.72
C LEU A 81 -14.27 -2.63 22.56
N LEU A 82 -13.97 -2.22 21.33
CA LEU A 82 -13.98 -0.83 20.90
C LEU A 82 -15.27 -0.58 20.13
N ARG A 83 -16.19 0.17 20.75
CA ARG A 83 -17.49 0.48 20.19
C ARG A 83 -17.42 1.79 19.42
N ILE A 84 -17.82 1.75 18.15
CA ILE A 84 -17.79 2.90 17.23
C ILE A 84 -19.08 2.96 16.40
N ALA A 85 -19.29 4.05 15.68
CA ALA A 85 -20.51 4.22 14.87
C ALA A 85 -20.50 3.40 13.56
N ASP A 86 -19.31 3.21 12.96
CA ASP A 86 -19.14 2.52 11.69
C ASP A 86 -17.74 1.86 11.66
N THR A 87 -17.72 0.54 11.51
CA THR A 87 -16.48 -0.26 11.53
C THR A 87 -15.54 -0.05 10.35
N LEU A 88 -16.07 0.26 9.16
CA LEU A 88 -15.27 0.58 7.99
C LEU A 88 -14.64 1.97 8.11
N ALA A 89 -15.42 2.96 8.53
CA ALA A 89 -14.92 4.30 8.82
C ALA A 89 -13.88 4.26 9.95
N GLY A 90 -14.11 3.44 10.98
CA GLY A 90 -13.14 3.18 12.05
C GLY A 90 -11.83 2.60 11.53
N LEU A 91 -11.85 1.62 10.63
CA LEU A 91 -10.63 1.07 10.02
C LEU A 91 -9.88 2.13 9.21
N ALA A 92 -10.59 2.95 8.44
CA ALA A 92 -10.00 4.08 7.73
C ALA A 92 -9.34 5.09 8.69
N ALA A 93 -10.01 5.41 9.80
CA ALA A 93 -9.49 6.32 10.82
C ALA A 93 -8.25 5.75 11.55
N LEU A 94 -8.25 4.45 11.86
CA LEU A 94 -7.05 3.76 12.38
C LEU A 94 -5.89 3.85 11.38
N GLY A 95 -6.14 3.59 10.09
CA GLY A 95 -5.13 3.71 9.04
C GLY A 95 -4.57 5.13 8.93
N ALA A 96 -5.44 6.15 8.94
CA ALA A 96 -5.05 7.55 8.89
C ALA A 96 -4.23 7.97 10.12
N ALA A 97 -4.65 7.57 11.32
CA ALA A 97 -3.92 7.85 12.55
C ALA A 97 -2.56 7.13 12.60
N ALA A 98 -2.48 5.90 12.09
CA ALA A 98 -1.21 5.18 11.94
C ALA A 98 -0.26 5.90 10.97
N ARG A 99 -0.79 6.37 9.82
CA ARG A 99 0.00 7.17 8.89
C ARG A 99 0.49 8.48 9.52
N GLY A 100 -0.38 9.16 10.27
CA GLY A 100 -0.10 10.45 10.91
C GLY A 100 0.99 10.39 11.98
N ARG A 101 1.06 9.31 12.76
CA ARG A 101 2.13 9.10 13.75
C ARG A 101 3.42 8.50 13.18
N SER A 102 3.41 8.05 11.93
CA SER A 102 4.54 7.37 11.30
C SER A 102 5.53 8.37 10.68
N SER A 103 6.82 8.19 10.98
CA SER A 103 7.93 8.88 10.31
C SER A 103 8.45 8.13 9.08
N ALA A 104 7.79 7.04 8.67
CA ALA A 104 8.25 6.21 7.56
C ALA A 104 8.27 7.00 6.24
N ARG A 105 9.27 6.73 5.39
CA ARG A 105 9.24 7.12 3.98
C ARG A 105 8.35 6.15 3.22
N VAL A 106 7.31 6.70 2.61
CA VAL A 106 6.20 5.93 2.03
C VAL A 106 6.26 5.95 0.51
N ILE A 107 6.20 4.76 -0.09
CA ILE A 107 6.11 4.56 -1.54
C ILE A 107 4.76 3.92 -1.85
N ALA A 108 4.01 4.50 -2.78
CA ALA A 108 2.80 3.90 -3.32
C ALA A 108 3.06 3.38 -4.74
N VAL A 109 2.57 2.18 -5.06
CA VAL A 109 2.76 1.54 -6.37
C VAL A 109 1.40 1.21 -6.98
N THR A 110 1.18 1.68 -8.21
CA THR A 110 0.07 1.23 -9.06
C THR A 110 0.55 0.90 -10.48
N GLY A 111 -0.37 0.44 -11.32
CA GLY A 111 -0.10 0.00 -12.69
C GLY A 111 -1.08 -1.07 -13.15
N SER A 112 -1.15 -1.31 -14.46
CA SER A 112 -1.94 -2.42 -15.00
C SER A 112 -1.30 -3.75 -14.63
N VAL A 113 0.02 -3.86 -14.80
CA VAL A 113 0.82 -5.07 -14.51
C VAL A 113 2.08 -4.67 -13.74
N GLY A 114 2.61 -5.58 -12.91
CA GLY A 114 3.90 -5.39 -12.22
C GLY A 114 3.85 -4.81 -10.81
N LYS A 115 2.66 -4.38 -10.35
CA LYS A 115 2.46 -3.80 -9.00
C LYS A 115 3.09 -4.62 -7.87
N THR A 116 2.66 -5.88 -7.72
CA THR A 116 3.11 -6.75 -6.63
C THR A 116 4.60 -7.09 -6.74
N GLY A 117 5.09 -7.33 -7.96
CA GLY A 117 6.50 -7.60 -8.20
C GLY A 117 7.39 -6.42 -7.83
N THR A 118 7.03 -5.21 -8.25
CA THR A 118 7.74 -3.97 -7.88
C THR A 118 7.67 -3.71 -6.38
N LYS A 119 6.52 -3.90 -5.74
CA LYS A 119 6.34 -3.74 -4.29
C LYS A 119 7.24 -4.70 -3.49
N GLU A 120 7.31 -5.97 -3.87
CA GLU A 120 8.21 -6.93 -3.21
C GLU A 120 9.68 -6.63 -3.46
N ALA A 121 10.05 -6.21 -4.67
CA ALA A 121 11.42 -5.80 -4.99
C ALA A 121 11.84 -4.55 -4.20
N LEU A 122 10.96 -3.55 -4.07
CA LEU A 122 11.16 -2.39 -3.20
C LEU A 122 11.34 -2.81 -1.73
N ARG A 123 10.54 -3.77 -1.26
CA ARG A 123 10.66 -4.28 0.12
C ARG A 123 12.02 -4.90 0.36
N LEU A 124 12.51 -5.71 -0.58
CA LEU A 124 13.83 -6.32 -0.49
C LEU A 124 14.95 -5.26 -0.52
N ALA A 125 14.86 -4.27 -1.41
CA ALA A 125 15.84 -3.21 -1.52
C ALA A 125 15.91 -2.35 -0.25
N LEU A 126 14.77 -1.87 0.25
CA LEU A 126 14.70 -0.98 1.41
C LEU A 126 14.93 -1.69 2.74
N ALA A 127 14.65 -3.00 2.83
CA ALA A 127 14.98 -3.79 4.02
C ALA A 127 16.49 -3.84 4.30
N ALA A 128 17.33 -3.66 3.28
CA ALA A 128 18.78 -3.52 3.47
C ALA A 128 19.16 -2.15 4.10
N CYS A 129 18.28 -1.15 4.01
CA CYS A 129 18.51 0.20 4.52
C CYS A 129 17.85 0.43 5.90
N GLY A 130 16.79 -0.31 6.23
CA GLY A 130 16.13 -0.20 7.52
C GLY A 130 14.81 -0.97 7.65
N PRO A 131 14.15 -0.90 8.83
CA PRO A 131 12.87 -1.56 9.07
C PRO A 131 11.83 -1.16 8.01
N THR A 132 11.34 -2.14 7.25
CA THR A 132 10.49 -1.90 6.08
C THR A 132 9.19 -2.67 6.21
N PHE A 133 8.07 -1.96 6.08
CA PHE A 133 6.74 -2.53 5.96
C PHE A 133 6.28 -2.52 4.50
N ALA A 134 5.61 -3.58 4.06
CA ALA A 134 4.91 -3.59 2.79
C ALA A 134 3.51 -4.20 2.95
N SER A 135 2.53 -3.67 2.22
CA SER A 135 1.18 -4.22 2.21
C SER A 135 1.17 -5.68 1.74
N ALA A 136 0.40 -6.54 2.40
CA ALA A 136 0.26 -7.94 1.98
C ALA A 136 -0.55 -8.03 0.66
N GLY A 137 -0.31 -9.10 -0.11
CA GLY A 137 -0.95 -9.30 -1.42
C GLY A 137 -2.48 -9.18 -1.35
N GLY A 138 -3.09 -8.55 -2.35
CA GLY A 138 -4.54 -8.35 -2.44
C GLY A 138 -5.13 -7.24 -1.56
N LEU A 139 -4.35 -6.67 -0.62
CA LEU A 139 -4.78 -5.58 0.25
C LEU A 139 -4.56 -4.20 -0.39
N ASN A 140 -5.12 -3.99 -1.59
CA ASN A 140 -4.89 -2.79 -2.41
C ASN A 140 -6.17 -1.97 -2.69
N ASN A 141 -7.26 -2.26 -1.98
CA ASN A 141 -8.58 -1.65 -2.14
C ASN A 141 -9.00 -0.86 -0.88
N HIS A 142 -10.28 -0.45 -0.82
CA HIS A 142 -10.85 0.35 0.28
C HIS A 142 -10.83 -0.33 1.66
N TRP A 143 -10.68 -1.65 1.72
CA TRP A 143 -10.43 -2.37 2.98
C TRP A 143 -8.93 -2.51 3.24
N GLY A 144 -8.21 -2.92 2.20
CA GLY A 144 -6.83 -3.38 2.30
C GLY A 144 -5.81 -2.28 2.58
N ALA A 145 -5.97 -1.10 1.97
CA ALA A 145 -5.02 -0.01 2.20
C ALA A 145 -5.14 0.55 3.64
N PRO A 146 -6.34 0.87 4.17
CA PRO A 146 -6.52 1.20 5.59
C PRO A 146 -5.99 0.14 6.55
N LEU A 147 -6.28 -1.13 6.29
CA LEU A 147 -5.77 -2.23 7.10
C LEU A 147 -4.24 -2.30 7.08
N SER A 148 -3.62 -2.13 5.91
CA SER A 148 -2.16 -2.13 5.78
C SER A 148 -1.52 -0.97 6.54
N LEU A 149 -2.12 0.22 6.48
CA LEU A 149 -1.66 1.37 7.26
C LEU A 149 -1.81 1.12 8.77
N ALA A 150 -2.98 0.63 9.20
CA ALA A 150 -3.22 0.30 10.60
C ALA A 150 -2.28 -0.78 11.15
N ARG A 151 -1.73 -1.63 10.27
CA ARG A 151 -0.71 -2.67 10.54
C ARG A 151 0.73 -2.17 10.52
N THR A 152 0.99 -0.94 10.08
CA THR A 152 2.35 -0.43 9.91
C THR A 152 3.01 -0.23 11.28
N PRO A 153 4.13 -0.93 11.59
CA PRO A 153 4.81 -0.77 12.86
C PRO A 153 5.31 0.68 13.06
N PRO A 154 5.21 1.26 14.27
CA PRO A 154 5.73 2.61 14.53
C PRO A 154 7.21 2.79 14.22
N ALA A 155 8.00 1.72 14.36
CA ALA A 155 9.44 1.71 14.10
C ALA A 155 9.80 1.54 12.61
N ALA A 156 8.83 1.42 11.70
CA ALA A 156 9.11 1.30 10.27
C ALA A 156 9.78 2.58 9.75
N ALA A 157 10.95 2.42 9.13
CA ALA A 157 11.63 3.49 8.39
C ALA A 157 11.03 3.66 6.99
N TYR A 158 10.51 2.58 6.41
CA TYR A 158 9.92 2.57 5.07
C TYR A 158 8.56 1.86 5.05
N GLY A 159 7.64 2.37 4.23
CA GLY A 159 6.32 1.78 4.00
C GLY A 159 5.99 1.69 2.51
N ILE A 160 5.64 0.50 2.03
CA ILE A 160 5.38 0.27 0.60
C ILE A 160 3.95 -0.23 0.41
N PHE A 161 3.13 0.54 -0.29
CA PHE A 161 1.70 0.26 -0.44
C PHE A 161 1.33 0.05 -1.90
N GLU A 162 0.79 -1.12 -2.21
CA GLU A 162 0.17 -1.37 -3.49
C GLU A 162 -1.25 -0.79 -3.52
N LEU A 163 -1.57 0.01 -4.54
CA LEU A 163 -2.90 0.60 -4.74
C LEU A 163 -3.53 0.12 -6.05
N GLY A 164 -4.73 -0.45 -5.94
CA GLY A 164 -5.53 -0.98 -7.03
C GLY A 164 -6.85 -0.24 -7.19
N MET A 165 -7.51 -0.51 -8.31
CA MET A 165 -8.88 -0.04 -8.57
C MET A 165 -9.60 -1.02 -9.50
N ASN A 166 -10.93 -1.02 -9.41
CA ASN A 166 -11.81 -1.50 -10.47
C ASN A 166 -12.50 -0.32 -11.20
N HIS A 167 -12.76 0.79 -10.50
CA HIS A 167 -13.47 1.95 -11.04
C HIS A 167 -12.67 3.25 -10.88
N PRO A 168 -12.96 4.29 -11.69
CA PRO A 168 -12.43 5.63 -11.48
C PRO A 168 -12.73 6.16 -10.06
N GLY A 169 -11.82 6.96 -9.51
CA GLY A 169 -11.94 7.59 -8.20
C GLY A 169 -11.42 6.75 -7.03
N GLU A 170 -11.31 5.42 -7.20
CA GLU A 170 -10.90 4.52 -6.11
C GLU A 170 -9.46 4.80 -5.68
N ILE A 171 -8.50 4.90 -6.60
CA ILE A 171 -7.09 5.20 -6.26
C ILE A 171 -6.99 6.55 -5.58
N GLY A 172 -7.75 7.55 -6.04
CA GLY A 172 -7.79 8.89 -5.45
C GLY A 172 -8.20 8.91 -3.97
N VAL A 173 -9.13 8.04 -3.57
CA VAL A 173 -9.49 7.87 -2.15
C VAL A 173 -8.34 7.21 -1.39
N LEU A 174 -7.78 6.13 -1.90
CA LEU A 174 -6.75 5.35 -1.20
C LEU A 174 -5.46 6.16 -0.99
N THR A 175 -4.99 6.85 -2.03
CA THR A 175 -3.73 7.59 -1.97
C THR A 175 -3.77 8.74 -0.96
N ARG A 176 -4.92 9.39 -0.78
CA ARG A 176 -5.09 10.48 0.20
C ARG A 176 -4.96 10.00 1.65
N VAL A 177 -5.23 8.73 1.91
CA VAL A 177 -4.98 8.11 3.21
C VAL A 177 -3.52 7.64 3.33
N VAL A 178 -2.96 7.06 2.26
CA VAL A 178 -1.58 6.55 2.24
C VAL A 178 -0.54 7.66 2.31
N ARG A 179 -0.81 8.82 1.69
CA ARG A 179 0.08 9.99 1.69
C ARG A 179 1.52 9.65 1.29
N PRO A 180 1.75 9.14 0.07
CA PRO A 180 3.08 8.71 -0.38
C PRO A 180 4.04 9.90 -0.58
N HIS A 181 5.33 9.63 -0.36
CA HIS A 181 6.41 10.53 -0.77
C HIS A 181 6.89 10.20 -2.19
N VAL A 182 6.75 8.94 -2.60
CA VAL A 182 7.05 8.49 -3.97
C VAL A 182 5.85 7.72 -4.51
N ALA A 183 5.36 8.09 -5.69
CA ALA A 183 4.29 7.40 -6.38
C ALA A 183 4.80 6.78 -7.69
N VAL A 184 4.72 5.45 -7.78
CA VAL A 184 5.19 4.67 -8.93
C VAL A 184 4.01 4.20 -9.77
N ILE A 185 4.04 4.47 -11.07
CA ILE A 185 3.18 3.82 -12.06
C ILE A 185 4.04 2.89 -12.92
N THR A 186 3.89 1.58 -12.75
CA THR A 186 4.74 0.58 -13.44
C THR A 186 4.51 0.57 -14.95
N THR A 187 3.25 0.49 -15.39
CA THR A 187 2.83 0.62 -16.79
C THR A 187 1.31 0.81 -16.86
N VAL A 188 0.83 1.33 -17.99
CA VAL A 188 -0.58 1.38 -18.37
C VAL A 188 -0.80 0.49 -19.58
N GLU A 189 -1.55 -0.58 -19.38
CA GLU A 189 -1.91 -1.60 -20.39
C GLU A 189 -3.42 -1.90 -20.31
N PRO A 190 -4.00 -2.55 -21.34
CA PRO A 190 -5.39 -2.99 -21.32
C PRO A 190 -5.69 -3.89 -20.11
N ALA A 191 -6.36 -3.31 -19.11
CA ALA A 191 -6.79 -3.97 -17.88
C ALA A 191 -8.09 -3.29 -17.40
N HIS A 192 -8.96 -4.03 -16.73
CA HIS A 192 -10.25 -3.53 -16.23
C HIS A 192 -11.15 -2.92 -17.33
N LEU A 193 -11.00 -3.33 -18.61
CA LEU A 193 -11.72 -2.74 -19.75
C LEU A 193 -13.25 -2.76 -19.62
N GLY A 194 -13.83 -3.65 -18.81
CA GLY A 194 -15.26 -3.65 -18.53
C GLY A 194 -15.76 -2.41 -17.75
N PHE A 195 -14.85 -1.68 -17.10
CA PHE A 195 -15.15 -0.51 -16.28
C PHE A 195 -14.59 0.80 -16.86
N PHE A 196 -13.80 0.73 -17.93
CA PHE A 196 -13.13 1.89 -18.52
C PHE A 196 -13.40 1.99 -20.03
N PRO A 197 -13.77 3.17 -20.54
CA PRO A 197 -14.09 3.36 -21.95
C PRO A 197 -12.86 3.34 -22.86
N SER A 198 -11.65 3.57 -22.32
CA SER A 198 -10.40 3.58 -23.10
C SER A 198 -9.15 3.39 -22.23
N LEU A 199 -7.98 3.21 -22.86
CA LEU A 199 -6.70 3.16 -22.16
C LEU A 199 -6.32 4.50 -21.55
N GLU A 200 -6.70 5.61 -22.16
CA GLU A 200 -6.54 6.95 -21.60
C GLU A 200 -7.32 7.10 -20.29
N ALA A 201 -8.53 6.54 -20.21
CA ALA A 201 -9.31 6.53 -18.98
C ALA A 201 -8.65 5.66 -17.88
N VAL A 202 -8.03 4.54 -18.27
CA VAL A 202 -7.22 3.73 -17.35
C VAL A 202 -5.98 4.52 -16.89
N ALA A 203 -5.33 5.28 -17.77
CA ALA A 203 -4.19 6.12 -17.44
C ALA A 203 -4.58 7.23 -16.45
N ASP A 204 -5.69 7.92 -16.70
CA ASP A 204 -6.21 8.98 -15.82
C ASP A 204 -6.52 8.46 -14.43
N ALA A 205 -7.22 7.32 -14.36
CA ALA A 205 -7.59 6.74 -13.08
C ALA A 205 -6.37 6.20 -12.31
N LYS A 206 -5.31 5.75 -13.00
CA LYS A 206 -4.02 5.46 -12.35
C LYS A 206 -3.28 6.72 -11.91
N ALA A 207 -3.38 7.80 -12.66
CA ALA A 207 -2.78 9.09 -12.31
C ALA A 207 -3.40 9.71 -11.05
N GLU A 208 -4.58 9.25 -10.62
CA GLU A 208 -5.14 9.60 -9.31
C GLU A 208 -4.19 9.31 -8.15
N ILE A 209 -3.21 8.40 -8.32
CA ILE A 209 -2.21 8.09 -7.29
C ILE A 209 -1.45 9.35 -6.82
N PHE A 210 -1.29 10.35 -7.70
CA PHE A 210 -0.60 11.59 -7.39
C PHE A 210 -1.42 12.53 -6.50
N LEU A 211 -2.74 12.34 -6.39
CA LEU A 211 -3.62 13.21 -5.59
C LEU A 211 -3.37 13.14 -4.08
N GLY A 212 -2.61 12.14 -3.63
CA GLY A 212 -2.19 11.98 -2.23
C GLY A 212 -0.70 12.25 -2.02
N LEU A 213 0.03 12.66 -3.05
CA LEU A 213 1.47 12.88 -2.97
C LEU A 213 1.78 13.97 -1.94
N GLU A 214 2.70 13.69 -1.02
CA GLU A 214 3.16 14.66 -0.04
C GLU A 214 3.88 15.85 -0.71
N PRO A 215 3.90 17.04 -0.09
CA PRO A 215 4.72 18.14 -0.56
C PRO A 215 6.18 17.72 -0.75
N GLY A 216 6.76 18.04 -1.90
CA GLY A 216 8.11 17.60 -2.27
C GLY A 216 8.18 16.15 -2.80
N GLY A 217 7.04 15.48 -2.99
CA GLY A 217 7.00 14.10 -3.45
C GLY A 217 7.34 13.93 -4.93
N ILE A 218 7.67 12.68 -5.29
CA ILE A 218 8.25 12.31 -6.58
C ILE A 218 7.31 11.35 -7.32
N ALA A 219 7.13 11.57 -8.62
CA ALA A 219 6.46 10.63 -9.51
C ALA A 219 7.49 9.79 -10.29
N VAL A 220 7.34 8.46 -10.26
CA VAL A 220 8.21 7.52 -10.99
C VAL A 220 7.41 6.87 -12.10
N LEU A 221 7.81 7.11 -13.35
CA LEU A 221 7.01 6.77 -14.53
C LEU A 221 7.80 6.03 -15.59
N ASN A 222 7.15 5.06 -16.23
CA ASN A 222 7.71 4.32 -17.35
C ASN A 222 7.72 5.19 -18.61
N ARG A 223 8.91 5.65 -19.01
CA ARG A 223 9.15 6.48 -20.20
C ARG A 223 8.80 5.77 -21.50
N ASP A 224 8.83 4.44 -21.52
CA ASP A 224 8.49 3.64 -22.70
C ASP A 224 6.97 3.49 -22.87
N ASN A 225 6.17 3.88 -21.87
CA ASN A 225 4.72 3.79 -21.96
C ASN A 225 4.14 4.91 -22.84
N ARG A 226 3.22 4.57 -23.74
CA ARG A 226 2.55 5.52 -24.66
C ARG A 226 1.86 6.69 -23.96
N HIS A 227 1.48 6.51 -22.69
CA HIS A 227 0.78 7.52 -21.88
C HIS A 227 1.74 8.31 -20.98
N PHE A 228 3.07 8.18 -21.13
CA PHE A 228 4.05 8.87 -20.29
C PHE A 228 3.77 10.37 -20.18
N ASP A 229 3.56 11.08 -21.30
CA ASP A 229 3.32 12.53 -21.28
C ASP A 229 2.01 12.89 -20.55
N ARG A 230 0.98 12.06 -20.70
CA ARG A 230 -0.31 12.24 -20.01
C ARG A 230 -0.15 12.08 -18.50
N LEU A 231 0.57 11.03 -18.07
CA LEU A 231 0.85 10.75 -16.67
C LEU A 231 1.76 11.82 -16.06
N SER A 232 2.78 12.25 -16.81
CA SER A 232 3.70 13.34 -16.43
C SER A 232 2.94 14.64 -16.21
N ALA A 233 2.07 15.02 -17.14
CA ALA A 233 1.22 16.20 -17.01
C ALA A 233 0.29 16.10 -15.79
N ALA A 234 -0.25 14.92 -15.49
CA ALA A 234 -1.07 14.72 -14.30
C ALA A 234 -0.25 14.83 -12.99
N ALA A 235 0.95 14.27 -12.94
CA ALA A 235 1.85 14.41 -11.80
C ALA A 235 2.23 15.88 -11.53
N MET A 236 2.56 16.65 -12.58
CA MET A 236 2.84 18.09 -12.45
C MET A 236 1.63 18.86 -11.92
N ARG A 237 0.42 18.60 -12.44
CA ARG A 237 -0.81 19.24 -11.93
C ARG A 237 -1.10 18.90 -10.48
N ALA A 238 -0.73 17.70 -10.03
CA ALA A 238 -0.86 17.27 -8.64
C ALA A 238 0.25 17.82 -7.72
N GLY A 239 1.22 18.56 -8.26
CA GLY A 239 2.29 19.19 -7.47
C GLY A 239 3.49 18.29 -7.19
N ALA A 240 3.73 17.25 -8.01
CA ALA A 240 4.97 16.49 -7.94
C ALA A 240 6.18 17.42 -8.12
N ALA A 241 7.13 17.35 -7.19
CA ALA A 241 8.34 18.16 -7.23
C ALA A 241 9.31 17.68 -8.33
N GLU A 242 9.29 16.38 -8.61
CA GLU A 242 10.12 15.76 -9.62
C GLU A 242 9.40 14.59 -10.30
N ILE A 243 9.76 14.37 -11.56
CA ILE A 243 9.32 13.22 -12.35
C ILE A 243 10.55 12.45 -12.79
N ILE A 244 10.72 11.25 -12.24
CA ILE A 244 11.81 10.34 -12.58
C ILE A 244 11.31 9.33 -13.61
N GLY A 245 11.81 9.45 -14.83
CA GLY A 245 11.53 8.51 -15.91
C GLY A 245 12.41 7.27 -15.82
N PHE A 246 11.81 6.09 -15.93
CA PHE A 246 12.55 4.84 -16.13
C PHE A 246 12.19 4.20 -17.47
N GLY A 247 13.12 3.48 -18.12
CA GLY A 247 12.82 2.85 -19.40
C GLY A 247 14.04 2.61 -20.27
N THR A 248 13.81 2.37 -21.55
CA THR A 248 14.86 2.22 -22.57
C THR A 248 15.14 3.50 -23.34
N TYR A 249 14.25 4.48 -23.26
CA TYR A 249 14.43 5.79 -23.89
C TYR A 249 15.67 6.52 -23.38
N ARG A 250 16.35 7.25 -24.26
CA ARG A 250 17.59 7.97 -23.94
C ARG A 250 17.39 9.02 -22.84
N GLU A 251 16.20 9.61 -22.80
CA GLU A 251 15.77 10.65 -21.87
C GLU A 251 15.31 10.09 -20.51
N ALA A 252 15.26 8.76 -20.33
CA ALA A 252 14.95 8.17 -19.04
C ALA A 252 16.10 8.45 -18.05
N THR A 253 15.76 9.00 -16.88
CA THR A 253 16.69 9.21 -15.76
C THR A 253 17.32 7.90 -15.29
N VAL A 254 16.52 6.83 -15.22
CA VAL A 254 16.99 5.47 -14.96
C VAL A 254 16.77 4.62 -16.20
N ARG A 255 17.85 4.40 -16.95
CA ARG A 255 17.79 3.84 -18.31
C ARG A 255 18.34 2.43 -18.38
N LEU A 256 17.63 1.54 -19.06
CA LEU A 256 18.15 0.24 -19.48
C LEU A 256 19.21 0.45 -20.56
N VAL A 257 20.45 0.06 -20.28
CA VAL A 257 21.56 0.09 -21.24
C VAL A 257 21.65 -1.25 -21.97
N ASP A 258 21.68 -2.34 -21.21
CA ASP A 258 21.74 -3.69 -21.75
C ASP A 258 20.93 -4.68 -20.88
N CYS A 259 20.43 -5.73 -21.52
CA CYS A 259 19.65 -6.78 -20.86
C CYS A 259 19.92 -8.14 -21.53
N VAL A 260 20.75 -8.95 -20.87
CA VAL A 260 21.04 -10.32 -21.30
C VAL A 260 20.11 -11.27 -20.57
N LEU A 261 19.12 -11.79 -21.29
CA LEU A 261 18.15 -12.75 -20.76
C LEU A 261 18.76 -14.15 -20.73
N GLY A 262 18.66 -14.81 -19.58
CA GLY A 262 18.96 -16.22 -19.41
C GLY A 262 17.71 -17.00 -18.97
N PRO A 263 17.77 -18.34 -19.00
CA PRO A 263 16.62 -19.19 -18.68
C PRO A 263 16.20 -19.14 -17.20
N ARG A 264 17.11 -18.77 -16.29
CA ARG A 264 16.87 -18.70 -14.83
C ARG A 264 17.21 -17.35 -14.21
N SER A 265 17.92 -16.50 -14.95
CA SER A 265 18.38 -15.20 -14.47
C SER A 265 18.61 -14.27 -15.65
N SER A 266 18.47 -12.97 -15.40
CA SER A 266 18.76 -11.92 -16.39
C SER A 266 19.87 -11.03 -15.84
N THR A 267 20.82 -10.62 -16.69
CA THR A 267 21.82 -9.60 -16.35
C THR A 267 21.35 -8.27 -16.91
N ILE A 268 21.33 -7.23 -16.07
CA ILE A 268 20.86 -5.90 -16.41
C ILE A 268 22.01 -4.93 -16.23
N GLU A 269 22.19 -4.07 -17.21
CA GLU A 269 23.00 -2.86 -17.10
C GLU A 269 22.06 -1.65 -17.15
N ALA A 270 22.10 -0.82 -16.11
CA ALA A 270 21.27 0.36 -15.96
C ALA A 270 22.14 1.61 -15.78
N ALA A 271 21.85 2.66 -16.52
CA ALA A 271 22.42 3.99 -16.30
C ALA A 271 21.51 4.79 -15.37
N LEU A 272 22.11 5.41 -14.36
CA LEU A 272 21.49 6.29 -13.37
C LEU A 272 22.22 7.65 -13.41
N PRO A 273 21.70 8.70 -12.77
CA PRO A 273 22.44 9.95 -12.61
C PRO A 273 23.80 9.71 -11.94
N GLY A 274 24.88 9.92 -12.70
CA GLY A 274 26.26 9.78 -12.21
C GLY A 274 26.79 8.34 -12.02
N ALA A 275 26.04 7.31 -12.41
CA ALA A 275 26.46 5.92 -12.23
C ALA A 275 25.95 4.96 -13.32
N VAL A 276 26.68 3.86 -13.51
CA VAL A 276 26.20 2.69 -14.26
C VAL A 276 26.25 1.49 -13.34
N LEU A 277 25.12 0.82 -13.18
CA LEU A 277 24.98 -0.38 -12.35
C LEU A 277 24.80 -1.60 -13.23
N ARG A 278 25.54 -2.66 -12.93
CA ARG A 278 25.36 -3.97 -13.53
C ARG A 278 24.99 -4.99 -12.45
N PHE A 279 23.85 -5.65 -12.61
CA PHE A 279 23.33 -6.58 -11.60
C PHE A 279 22.60 -7.76 -12.26
N ALA A 280 22.44 -8.84 -11.49
CA ALA A 280 21.72 -10.03 -11.92
C ALA A 280 20.39 -10.15 -11.16
N LEU A 281 19.31 -10.40 -11.88
CA LEU A 281 18.02 -10.79 -11.30
C LEU A 281 17.86 -12.31 -11.44
N PRO A 282 17.50 -13.05 -10.37
CA PRO A 282 17.22 -14.49 -10.44
C PRO A 282 15.84 -14.78 -11.06
N LEU A 283 15.46 -14.00 -12.08
CA LEU A 283 14.18 -14.06 -12.76
C LEU A 283 14.40 -13.89 -14.28
N PRO A 284 13.83 -14.77 -15.11
CA PRO A 284 13.84 -14.59 -16.55
C PRO A 284 12.79 -13.56 -16.97
N GLY A 285 13.07 -12.80 -18.03
CA GLY A 285 12.09 -11.99 -18.73
C GLY A 285 12.30 -10.48 -18.62
N ARG A 286 12.11 -9.79 -19.75
CA ARG A 286 12.34 -8.35 -19.90
C ARG A 286 11.47 -7.47 -18.99
N HIS A 287 10.27 -7.94 -18.64
CA HIS A 287 9.38 -7.21 -17.74
C HIS A 287 9.96 -7.08 -16.32
N TRP A 288 10.74 -8.07 -15.85
CA TRP A 288 11.45 -7.97 -14.57
C TRP A 288 12.61 -6.98 -14.64
N ALA A 289 13.34 -6.94 -15.75
CA ALA A 289 14.34 -5.90 -15.99
C ALA A 289 13.69 -4.51 -15.91
N MET A 290 12.55 -4.30 -16.59
CA MET A 290 11.83 -3.02 -16.56
C MET A 290 11.33 -2.67 -15.14
N ASN A 291 10.72 -3.62 -14.42
CA ASN A 291 10.30 -3.40 -13.04
C ASN A 291 11.48 -3.05 -12.12
N SER A 292 12.66 -3.63 -12.35
CA SER A 292 13.85 -3.30 -11.55
C SER A 292 14.32 -1.86 -11.74
N LEU A 293 14.11 -1.26 -12.91
CA LEU A 293 14.41 0.17 -13.13
C LEU A 293 13.43 1.06 -12.36
N ALA A 294 12.16 0.67 -12.26
CA ALA A 294 11.18 1.37 -11.42
C ALA A 294 11.58 1.32 -9.94
N VAL A 295 12.13 0.18 -9.48
CA VAL A 295 12.66 0.03 -8.13
C VAL A 295 13.84 0.97 -7.92
N LEU A 296 14.83 0.95 -8.81
CA LEU A 296 15.99 1.83 -8.76
C LEU A 296 15.59 3.32 -8.76
N ALA A 297 14.66 3.71 -9.63
CA ALA A 297 14.15 5.07 -9.72
C ALA A 297 13.41 5.54 -8.46
N ALA A 298 12.83 4.63 -7.68
CA ALA A 298 12.09 4.96 -6.47
C ALA A 298 12.95 4.96 -5.20
N VAL A 299 14.20 4.47 -5.27
CA VAL A 299 15.13 4.39 -4.11
C VAL A 299 16.45 5.13 -4.33
N ALA A 300 16.71 5.65 -5.55
CA ALA A 300 17.84 6.51 -5.86
C ALA A 300 17.68 7.88 -5.21
#